data_AF-A0A5Y0RVK9-F1
#
_entry.id   AF-A0A5Y0RVK9-F1
#
_cell.length_a   1.000
_cell.length_b   1.000
_cell.length_c   1.000
_cell.angle_alpha   90.00
_cell.angle_beta   90.00
_cell.angle_gamma   90.00
#
_symmetry.space_group_name_H-M   'P 1'
#
loop_
_entity.id
_entity.type
_entity.pdbx_description
1 polymer ?
#
loop_
_entity_poly.entity_id
_entity_poly.type
_entity_poly.pdbx_seq_one_letter_code
_entity_poly.pdbx_strand_id
1 'polypeptide(L)'
;MDAKLKEKIMRKGSQQMIAKRLGCRQQTISLWLTKGVPDGKVLLFSEALGWAVTPNEIRPDLYPGVFDGLPTAMRPPIPQKPTTQEQA
;
A
#
# COMPACT_ATOMS: atom_id res chain seq x y z
N MET A 1 5.80 -9.41 9.41
CA MET A 1 5.27 -9.43 8.02
C MET A 1 5.26 -10.86 7.52
N ASP A 2 4.22 -11.20 6.77
CA ASP A 2 4.10 -12.51 6.11
C ASP A 2 5.24 -12.78 5.13
N ALA A 3 5.76 -14.01 5.16
CA ALA A 3 6.83 -14.43 4.26
C ALA A 3 6.44 -14.26 2.77
N LYS A 4 5.16 -14.51 2.44
CA LYS A 4 4.59 -14.28 1.11
C LYS A 4 4.66 -12.82 0.66
N LEU A 5 4.36 -11.89 1.57
CA LEU A 5 4.40 -10.46 1.29
C LEU A 5 5.84 -10.02 0.97
N LYS A 6 6.79 -10.46 1.79
CA LYS A 6 8.22 -10.17 1.59
C LYS A 6 8.71 -10.69 0.24
N GLU A 7 8.34 -11.92 -0.13
CA GLU A 7 8.69 -12.49 -1.42
C GLU A 7 8.09 -11.71 -2.59
N LYS A 8 6.82 -11.31 -2.49
CA LYS A 8 6.12 -10.48 -3.50
C LYS A 8 6.84 -9.15 -3.72
N ILE A 9 7.30 -8.50 -2.64
CA ILE A 9 8.10 -7.28 -2.69
C ILE A 9 9.44 -7.54 -3.40
N MET A 10 10.14 -8.62 -3.04
CA MET A 10 11.43 -8.98 -3.63
C MET A 10 11.33 -9.35 -5.12
N ARG A 11 10.20 -9.90 -5.58
CA ARG A 11 9.94 -10.15 -7.02
C ARG A 11 9.82 -8.87 -7.84
N LYS A 12 9.38 -7.76 -7.24
CA LYS A 12 9.24 -6.47 -7.95
C LYS A 12 10.56 -5.72 -8.08
N GLY A 13 11.50 -5.96 -7.17
CA GLY A 13 12.84 -5.41 -7.27
C GLY A 13 13.61 -5.53 -5.97
N SER A 14 14.88 -5.15 -6.01
CA SER A 14 15.72 -5.14 -4.82
C SER A 14 15.31 -4.04 -3.84
N GLN A 15 15.53 -4.27 -2.54
CA GLN A 15 15.29 -3.27 -1.49
C GLN A 15 15.98 -1.93 -1.79
N GLN A 16 17.15 -1.95 -2.42
CA GLN A 16 17.87 -0.74 -2.84
C GLN A 16 17.11 0.07 -3.90
N MET A 17 16.46 -0.60 -4.86
CA MET A 17 15.66 0.06 -5.89
C MET A 17 14.43 0.74 -5.26
N ILE A 18 13.77 0.06 -4.33
CA ILE A 18 12.62 0.59 -3.59
C ILE A 18 13.06 1.79 -2.73
N ALA A 19 14.19 1.66 -2.04
CA ALA A 19 14.78 2.73 -1.23
C ALA A 19 15.10 3.97 -2.08
N LYS A 20 15.70 3.78 -3.26
CA LYS A 20 15.97 4.87 -4.22
C LYS A 20 14.70 5.58 -4.68
N ARG A 21 13.64 4.83 -5.00
CA ARG A 21 12.33 5.40 -5.38
C ARG A 21 11.72 6.24 -4.26
N LEU A 22 11.87 5.80 -3.02
CA LEU A 22 11.35 6.47 -1.83
C LEU A 22 12.27 7.56 -1.28
N GLY A 23 13.44 7.80 -1.90
CA GLY A 23 14.45 8.73 -1.37
C GLY A 23 14.97 8.34 0.02
N CYS A 24 14.89 7.06 0.38
CA CYS A 24 15.24 6.54 1.70
C CYS A 24 16.46 5.60 1.61
N ARG A 25 16.99 5.20 2.78
CA ARG A 25 18.10 4.24 2.87
C ARG A 25 17.57 2.80 2.80
N GLN A 26 18.36 1.87 2.26
CA GLN A 26 17.98 0.44 2.21
C GLN A 26 17.69 -0.12 3.61
N GLN A 27 18.45 0.31 4.62
CA GLN A 27 18.26 -0.07 6.02
C GLN A 27 16.86 0.29 6.52
N THR A 28 16.29 1.42 6.08
CA THR A 28 14.92 1.83 6.40
C THR A 28 13.90 0.84 5.84
N ILE A 29 14.11 0.34 4.62
CA ILE A 29 13.24 -0.68 4.02
C ILE A 29 13.35 -1.99 4.78
N SER A 30 14.55 -2.44 5.14
CA SER A 30 14.73 -3.62 6.00
C SER A 30 14.03 -3.47 7.35
N LEU A 31 14.14 -2.29 7.96
CA LEU A 31 13.43 -1.99 9.20
C LEU A 31 11.92 -2.10 9.03
N TRP A 32 11.35 -1.57 7.94
CA TRP A 32 9.91 -1.67 7.68
C TRP A 32 9.45 -3.11 7.44
N LEU A 33 10.28 -3.93 6.79
CA LEU A 33 9.97 -5.35 6.59
C LEU A 33 9.96 -6.12 7.92
N THR A 34 10.75 -5.70 8.90
CA THR A 34 10.82 -6.34 10.23
C THR A 34 9.81 -5.78 11.22
N LYS A 35 9.74 -4.46 11.36
CA LYS A 35 8.93 -3.74 12.38
C LYS A 35 7.56 -3.30 11.87
N GLY A 36 7.37 -3.25 10.55
CA GLY A 36 6.18 -2.70 9.91
C GLY A 36 6.45 -1.33 9.27
N VAL A 37 5.69 -1.03 8.22
CA VAL A 37 5.72 0.27 7.53
C VAL A 37 4.91 1.28 8.35
N PRO A 38 5.43 2.50 8.63
CA PRO A 38 4.67 3.53 9.34
C PRO A 38 3.49 4.04 8.50
N ASP A 39 2.42 4.46 9.17
CA ASP A 39 1.13 4.88 8.59
C ASP A 39 1.27 5.85 7.40
N GLY A 40 1.94 6.98 7.58
CA GLY A 40 2.14 7.99 6.54
C GLY A 40 3.04 7.56 5.38
N LYS A 41 3.68 6.38 5.44
CA LYS A 41 4.53 5.86 4.36
C LYS A 41 3.97 4.60 3.70
N VAL A 42 2.87 4.04 4.20
CA VAL A 42 2.23 2.85 3.60
C VAL A 42 1.85 3.11 2.14
N LEU A 43 1.22 4.26 1.88
CA LEU A 43 0.79 4.68 0.54
C LEU A 43 1.98 4.85 -0.40
N LEU A 44 3.00 5.61 0.03
CA LEU A 44 4.22 5.83 -0.73
C LEU A 44 4.94 4.51 -1.04
N PHE A 45 4.99 3.58 -0.09
CA PHE A 45 5.61 2.27 -0.27
C PHE A 45 4.85 1.42 -1.29
N SER A 46 3.51 1.42 -1.21
CA SER A 46 2.63 0.75 -2.18
C SER A 46 2.80 1.35 -3.58
N GLU A 47 2.84 2.67 -3.70
CA GLU A 47 3.06 3.39 -4.95
C GLU A 47 4.43 3.11 -5.55
N ALA A 48 5.49 3.08 -4.74
CA ALA A 48 6.85 2.77 -5.19
C ALA A 48 6.94 1.37 -5.83
N LEU A 49 6.10 0.44 -5.36
CA LEU A 49 5.92 -0.92 -5.88
C LEU A 49 4.90 -1.02 -7.03
N GLY A 50 4.31 0.12 -7.45
CA GLY A 50 3.31 0.20 -8.49
C GLY A 50 1.99 -0.45 -8.10
N TRP A 51 1.56 -0.30 -6.84
CA TRP A 51 0.31 -0.86 -6.30
C TRP A 51 0.20 -2.39 -6.36
N ALA A 52 1.32 -3.09 -6.62
CA ALA A 52 1.36 -4.54 -6.61
C ALA A 52 1.10 -5.12 -5.20
N VAL A 53 1.38 -4.33 -4.17
CA VAL A 53 1.12 -4.64 -2.77
C VAL A 53 0.25 -3.53 -2.23
N THR A 54 -0.96 -3.83 -1.77
CA THR A 54 -1.90 -2.80 -1.30
C THR A 54 -1.65 -2.43 0.17
N PRO A 55 -2.10 -1.23 0.62
CA PRO A 55 -2.01 -0.82 2.02
C PRO A 55 -2.61 -1.84 3.00
N ASN A 56 -3.73 -2.46 2.61
CA ASN A 56 -4.38 -3.54 3.34
C ASN A 56 -3.48 -4.78 3.52
N GLU A 57 -2.69 -5.16 2.50
CA GLU A 57 -1.73 -6.28 2.66
C GLU A 57 -0.57 -5.92 3.61
N ILE A 58 -0.18 -4.64 3.69
CA ILE A 58 0.94 -4.20 4.54
C ILE A 58 0.50 -4.03 5.99
N ARG A 59 -0.64 -3.37 6.20
CA ARG A 59 -1.21 -2.96 7.49
C ARG A 59 -2.74 -3.12 7.43
N PRO A 60 -3.25 -4.36 7.53
CA PRO A 60 -4.70 -4.61 7.56
C PRO A 60 -5.37 -3.95 8.78
N ASP A 61 -4.61 -3.72 9.85
CA ASP A 61 -5.04 -3.04 11.07
C ASP A 61 -5.48 -1.58 10.83
N LEU A 62 -4.78 -0.87 9.93
CA LEU A 62 -5.13 0.50 9.56
C LEU A 62 -6.04 0.58 8.34
N TYR A 63 -5.96 -0.41 7.46
CA TYR A 63 -6.67 -0.45 6.18
C TYR A 63 -7.43 -1.77 6.09
N PRO A 64 -8.62 -1.89 6.72
CA PRO A 64 -9.40 -3.12 6.68
C PRO A 64 -10.05 -3.36 5.31
N GLY A 65 -10.11 -2.34 4.46
CA GLY A 65 -10.68 -2.41 3.12
C GLY A 65 -9.64 -2.76 2.05
N VAL A 66 -9.99 -3.66 1.14
CA VAL A 66 -9.13 -4.05 0.00
C VAL A 66 -8.82 -2.87 -0.93
N PHE A 67 -9.74 -1.90 -1.03
CA PHE A 67 -9.61 -0.68 -1.86
C PHE A 67 -9.16 0.56 -1.09
N ASP A 68 -8.77 0.36 0.15
CA ASP A 68 -8.46 1.45 1.05
C ASP A 68 -7.04 1.98 0.79
N GLY A 69 -6.92 3.31 0.71
CA GLY A 69 -5.68 3.98 0.28
C GLY A 69 -5.31 3.86 -1.20
N LEU A 70 -6.08 3.14 -2.04
CA LEU A 70 -5.86 3.11 -3.50
C LEU A 70 -6.34 4.42 -4.16
N PRO A 71 -5.65 4.90 -5.22
CA PRO A 71 -6.05 6.11 -5.93
C PRO A 71 -7.37 5.88 -6.65
N THR A 72 -8.21 6.92 -6.73
CA THR A 72 -9.55 6.85 -7.33
C THR A 72 -9.55 6.28 -8.75
N ALA A 73 -8.47 6.47 -9.51
CA ALA A 73 -8.31 5.92 -10.86
C ALA A 73 -8.13 4.38 -10.91
N MET A 74 -7.62 3.75 -9.85
CA MET A 74 -7.47 2.29 -9.74
C MET A 74 -8.60 1.63 -8.96
N ARG A 75 -9.42 2.41 -8.26
CA ARG A 75 -10.62 1.89 -7.62
C ARG A 75 -11.61 1.53 -8.72
N PRO A 76 -12.21 0.32 -8.72
CA PRO A 76 -13.32 0.06 -9.62
C PRO A 76 -14.40 1.12 -9.37
N PRO A 77 -15.13 1.58 -10.40
CA PRO A 77 -16.24 2.50 -10.17
C PRO A 77 -17.14 1.82 -9.14
N ILE A 78 -17.18 2.39 -7.94
CA ILE A 78 -18.17 1.96 -6.95
C ILE A 78 -19.50 2.06 -7.68
N PRO A 79 -20.34 1.00 -7.68
CA PRO A 79 -21.73 1.22 -8.02
C PRO A 79 -22.17 2.31 -7.05
N GLN A 80 -22.39 3.52 -7.58
CA GLN A 80 -22.97 4.60 -6.83
C GLN A 80 -24.30 4.03 -6.38
N LYS A 81 -24.39 3.57 -5.12
CA LYS A 81 -25.70 3.40 -4.51
C LYS A 81 -26.35 4.75 -4.75
N PRO A 82 -27.54 4.81 -5.38
CA PRO A 82 -28.18 6.09 -5.61
C PRO A 82 -28.17 6.78 -4.26
N THR A 83 -27.46 7.89 -4.18
CA THR A 83 -27.56 8.81 -3.07
C THR A 83 -29.06 9.08 -3.00
N THR A 84 -29.74 8.48 -2.03
CA THR A 84 -31.04 8.97 -1.60
C THR A 84 -30.75 10.41 -1.21
N GLN A 85 -30.99 11.32 -2.18
CA GLN A 85 -31.18 12.72 -1.91
C GLN A 85 -32.37 12.75 -0.97
N GLU A 86 -32.06 12.75 0.32
CA GLU A 86 -32.87 13.40 1.31
C GLU A 86 -32.83 14.90 0.98
N GLN A 87 -33.80 15.33 0.18
CA GLN A 87 -34.08 16.73 -0.13
C GLN A 87 -35.61 16.86 -0.23
N ALA A 88 -36.20 17.24 0.91
CA ALA A 88 -37.45 17.99 1.15
C ALA A 88 -38.76 17.57 0.46
#